data_AF-A0A0C2BX15-F1
#
_entry.id   AF-A0A0C2BX15-F1
#
_cell.length_a   1.000
_cell.length_b   1.000
_cell.length_c   1.000
_cell.angle_alpha   90.00
_cell.angle_beta   90.00
_cell.angle_gamma   90.00
#
_symmetry.space_group_name_H-M   'P 1'
#
loop_
_entity.id
_entity.type
_entity.pdbx_description
1 polymer ?
#
loop_
_entity_poly.entity_id
_entity_poly.type
_entity_poly.pdbx_seq_one_letter_code
_entity_poly.pdbx_strand_id
1 'polypeptide(L)'
;DVVMRSAALNFWTWTGLVQFSSMIQPKWLGNGGMEPARLKWLVSPYSSASNGRTAASECVAYYNSGVKIASYNYFYPCNLQFGSICERNATVINSSLPQ
;
A
#
# COMPACT_ATOMS: atom_id res chain seq x y z
N ASP A 1 2.02 -5.44 9.64
CA ASP A 1 0.66 -5.53 9.08
C ASP A 1 0.23 -7.01 9.02
N VAL A 2 -0.99 -7.34 9.43
CA VAL A 2 -1.54 -8.70 9.39
C VAL A 2 -1.99 -9.04 7.98
N VAL A 3 -2.57 -8.07 7.27
CA VAL A 3 -3.13 -8.21 5.92
C VAL A 3 -2.03 -8.54 4.90
N MET A 4 -0.89 -7.86 5.01
CA MET A 4 0.26 -8.08 4.11
C MET A 4 0.92 -9.46 4.25
N ARG A 5 0.66 -10.21 5.34
CA ARG A 5 1.18 -11.59 5.48
C ARG A 5 0.49 -12.59 4.57
N SER A 6 -0.70 -12.25 4.06
CA SER A 6 -1.45 -13.08 3.13
C SER A 6 -0.95 -12.96 1.68
N ALA A 7 -0.01 -12.05 1.39
CA ALA A 7 0.63 -11.94 0.07
C ALA A 7 1.42 -13.21 -0.24
N ALA A 8 1.44 -13.61 -1.52
CA ALA A 8 2.30 -14.68 -2.00
C ALA A 8 3.78 -14.38 -1.69
N LEU A 9 4.53 -15.42 -1.27
CA LEU A 9 5.95 -15.30 -0.95
C LEU A 9 6.78 -15.02 -2.22
N ASN A 10 7.82 -14.22 -2.05
CA ASN A 10 8.73 -13.73 -3.09
C ASN A 10 8.00 -13.10 -4.29
N PHE A 11 6.87 -12.44 -4.01
CA PHE A 11 6.04 -11.85 -5.03
C PHE A 11 5.53 -10.47 -4.63
N TRP A 12 5.21 -9.65 -5.63
CA TRP A 12 4.61 -8.33 -5.44
C TRP A 12 3.10 -8.44 -5.38
N THR A 13 2.49 -7.62 -4.54
CA THR A 13 1.05 -7.56 -4.40
C THR A 13 0.59 -6.11 -4.26
N TRP A 14 -0.39 -5.72 -5.08
CA TRP A 14 -1.03 -4.42 -4.99
C TRP A 14 -1.72 -4.24 -3.63
N THR A 15 -1.49 -3.07 -3.02
CA THR A 15 -2.02 -2.73 -1.69
C THR A 15 -3.28 -1.87 -1.75
N GLY A 16 -3.54 -1.22 -2.89
CA GLY A 16 -4.60 -0.22 -3.04
C GLY A 16 -4.20 1.20 -2.64
N LEU A 17 -2.93 1.42 -2.24
CA LEU A 17 -2.37 2.75 -2.02
C LEU A 17 -1.86 3.33 -3.35
N VAL A 18 -2.25 4.57 -3.65
CA VAL A 18 -1.87 5.28 -4.88
C VAL A 18 -1.42 6.69 -4.58
N GLN A 19 -0.65 7.28 -5.49
CA GLN A 19 -0.41 8.72 -5.54
C GLN A 19 -0.46 9.15 -7.00
N PHE A 20 -1.59 9.65 -7.48
CA PHE A 20 -1.67 10.21 -8.83
C PHE A 20 -0.98 11.56 -8.91
N SER A 21 -0.68 12.02 -10.12
CA SER A 21 0.12 13.24 -10.34
C SER A 21 -0.51 14.52 -9.75
N SER A 22 -1.82 14.55 -9.53
CA SER A 22 -2.52 15.64 -8.84
C SER A 22 -2.47 15.56 -7.30
N MET A 23 -1.89 14.48 -6.74
CA MET A 23 -1.86 14.21 -5.31
C MET A 23 -0.52 14.59 -4.69
N ILE A 24 -0.59 15.37 -3.61
CA ILE A 24 0.59 15.76 -2.83
C ILE A 24 1.14 14.58 -2.02
N GLN A 25 0.25 13.69 -1.54
CA GLN A 25 0.60 12.54 -0.72
C GLN A 25 -0.18 11.30 -1.17
N PRO A 26 0.35 10.09 -0.95
CA PRO A 26 -0.38 8.87 -1.29
C PRO A 26 -1.63 8.69 -0.42
N LYS A 27 -2.65 8.08 -1.02
CA LYS A 27 -3.93 7.80 -0.38
C LYS A 27 -4.39 6.39 -0.74
N TRP A 28 -5.10 5.76 0.20
CA TRP A 28 -5.76 4.48 -0.06
C TRP A 28 -6.99 4.72 -0.95
N LEU A 29 -7.19 3.84 -1.93
CA LEU A 29 -8.39 3.88 -2.78
C LEU A 29 -9.66 3.44 -2.03
N GLY A 30 -9.52 2.66 -0.96
CA GLY A 30 -10.60 2.28 -0.05
C GLY A 30 -10.71 3.19 1.17
N ASN A 31 -11.81 3.06 1.91
CA ASN A 31 -11.97 3.74 3.19
C ASN A 31 -11.04 3.13 4.25
N GLY A 32 -10.29 3.98 4.96
CA GLY A 32 -9.40 3.56 6.04
C GLY A 32 -7.95 3.33 5.59
N GLY A 33 -7.30 2.32 6.17
CA GLY A 33 -5.89 1.99 5.93
C GLY A 33 -4.93 2.67 6.92
N MET A 34 -3.71 2.12 6.99
CA MET A 34 -2.64 2.67 7.83
C MET A 34 -2.09 3.96 7.22
N GLU A 35 -1.76 4.96 8.04
CA GLU A 35 -1.03 6.16 7.60
C GLU A 35 0.19 5.78 6.75
N PRO A 36 0.31 6.23 5.48
CA PRO A 36 1.37 5.81 4.57
C PRO A 36 2.78 5.94 5.14
N ALA A 37 3.05 6.99 5.94
CA ALA A 37 4.36 7.18 6.57
C ALA A 37 4.76 6.07 7.57
N ARG A 38 3.78 5.28 8.05
CA ARG A 38 4.01 4.15 8.98
C ARG A 38 4.23 2.82 8.27
N LEU A 39 4.03 2.77 6.95
CA LEU A 39 4.31 1.58 6.17
C LEU A 39 5.81 1.30 6.14
N LYS A 40 6.15 0.03 5.94
CA LYS A 40 7.53 -0.36 5.74
C LYS A 40 7.94 -0.09 4.29
N TRP A 41 8.58 1.03 4.05
CA TRP A 41 9.12 1.42 2.74
C TRP A 41 10.48 0.78 2.47
N LEU A 42 10.87 0.67 1.20
CA LEU A 42 12.18 0.17 0.82
C LEU A 42 13.29 1.14 1.27
N VAL A 43 13.08 2.43 1.03
CA VAL A 43 14.02 3.50 1.40
C VAL A 43 13.48 4.26 2.62
N SER A 44 14.33 4.41 3.63
CA SER A 44 14.08 5.16 4.86
C SER A 44 15.11 6.29 5.01
N PRO A 45 14.72 7.51 5.45
CA PRO A 45 13.38 7.92 5.84
C PRO A 45 12.40 7.95 4.65
N TYR A 46 11.11 7.82 4.94
CA TYR A 46 10.07 7.78 3.92
C TYR A 46 10.01 9.08 3.12
N SER A 47 10.10 8.94 1.79
CA SER A 47 9.60 9.91 0.82
C SER A 47 9.03 9.14 -0.38
N SER A 48 7.99 9.68 -1.03
CA SER A 48 7.43 9.06 -2.23
C SER A 48 8.47 8.96 -3.34
N ALA A 49 9.21 10.04 -3.59
CA ALA A 49 10.19 10.13 -4.68
C ALA A 49 11.31 9.08 -4.54
N SER A 50 11.90 8.94 -3.35
CA SER A 50 12.93 7.93 -3.07
C SER A 50 12.39 6.50 -3.15
N ASN A 51 11.08 6.31 -2.96
CA ASN A 51 10.41 5.02 -3.07
C ASN A 51 9.75 4.80 -4.45
N GLY A 52 10.28 5.45 -5.48
CA GLY A 52 9.98 5.15 -6.88
C GLY A 52 8.79 5.90 -7.45
N ARG A 53 8.24 6.89 -6.73
CA ARG A 53 7.11 7.65 -7.24
C ARG A 53 7.51 8.53 -8.43
N THR A 54 6.92 8.26 -9.59
CA THR A 54 7.04 9.07 -10.82
C THR A 54 5.69 9.13 -11.53
N ALA A 55 5.56 9.95 -12.58
CA ALA A 55 4.33 9.98 -13.39
C ALA A 55 3.99 8.63 -14.05
N ALA A 56 4.99 7.74 -14.23
CA ALA A 56 4.79 6.40 -14.76
C ALA A 56 4.59 5.34 -13.66
N SER A 57 4.78 5.68 -12.39
CA SER A 57 4.76 4.75 -11.24
C SER A 57 3.98 5.34 -10.08
N GLU A 58 2.65 5.21 -10.16
CA GLU A 58 1.69 5.88 -9.27
C GLU A 58 1.01 4.91 -8.28
N CYS A 59 1.22 3.60 -8.43
CA CYS A 59 0.60 2.56 -7.61
C CYS A 59 1.61 1.89 -6.69
N VAL A 60 1.23 1.61 -5.45
CA VAL A 60 2.12 0.97 -4.47
C VAL A 60 1.87 -0.53 -4.42
N ALA A 61 2.95 -1.30 -4.53
CA ALA A 61 2.95 -2.73 -4.27
C ALA A 61 3.79 -3.07 -3.05
N TYR A 62 3.36 -4.10 -2.32
CA TYR A 62 4.12 -4.74 -1.28
C TYR A 62 4.87 -5.94 -1.84
N TYR A 63 6.19 -6.00 -1.64
CA TYR A 63 7.00 -7.19 -1.90
C TYR A 63 7.08 -8.03 -0.63
N ASN A 64 6.59 -9.27 -0.68
CA ASN A 64 6.67 -10.20 0.44
C ASN A 64 7.86 -11.14 0.28
N SER A 65 9.01 -10.83 0.88
CA SER A 65 10.20 -11.71 0.84
C SER A 65 10.11 -12.96 1.74
N GLY A 66 9.02 -13.14 2.50
CA GLY A 66 8.95 -14.13 3.59
C GLY A 66 9.75 -13.76 4.84
N VAL A 67 10.73 -12.85 4.72
CA VAL A 67 11.53 -12.33 5.83
C VAL A 67 11.09 -10.89 6.11
N LYS A 68 10.54 -10.64 7.30
CA LYS A 68 9.99 -9.31 7.63
C LYS A 68 10.96 -8.15 7.37
N ILE A 69 12.27 -8.34 7.59
CA ILE A 69 13.29 -7.30 7.38
C ILE A 69 13.57 -6.98 5.91
N ALA A 70 13.25 -7.89 4.98
CA ALA A 70 13.49 -7.71 3.54
C ALA A 70 12.20 -7.41 2.74
N SER A 71 11.02 -7.51 3.36
CA SER A 71 9.76 -7.08 2.72
C SER A 71 9.58 -5.56 2.78
N TYR A 72 8.96 -4.97 1.75
CA TYR A 72 8.86 -3.52 1.62
C TYR A 72 7.68 -3.08 0.73
N ASN A 73 7.34 -1.80 0.81
CA ASN A 73 6.42 -1.10 -0.08
C ASN A 73 7.22 -0.21 -1.05
N TYR A 74 6.79 -0.14 -2.31
CA TYR A 74 7.44 0.69 -3.33
C TYR A 74 6.43 1.05 -4.45
N PHE A 75 6.66 2.16 -5.14
CA PHE A 75 5.83 2.60 -6.27
C PHE A 75 6.23 1.90 -7.58
N TYR A 76 5.24 1.43 -8.32
CA TYR A 76 5.40 0.73 -9.58
C TYR A 76 4.41 1.27 -10.63
N PRO A 77 4.67 1.04 -11.93
CA PRO A 77 3.68 1.26 -12.97
C PRO A 77 2.41 0.46 -12.72
N CYS A 78 1.27 1.15 -12.73
CA CYS A 78 -0.03 0.57 -12.39
C CYS A 78 -0.50 -0.53 -13.35
N ASN A 79 0.12 -0.65 -14.53
CA ASN A 79 -0.19 -1.66 -15.54
C ASN A 79 0.61 -2.97 -15.38
N LEU A 80 1.48 -3.08 -14.37
CA LEU A 80 2.17 -4.34 -14.10
C LEU A 80 1.21 -5.40 -13.54
N GLN A 81 1.46 -6.65 -13.92
CA GLN A 81 0.68 -7.80 -13.46
C GLN A 81 1.23 -8.34 -12.14
N PHE A 82 0.74 -7.79 -11.04
CA PHE A 82 0.98 -8.31 -9.68
C PHE A 82 -0.27 -8.96 -9.11
N GLY A 83 -0.12 -9.69 -8.01
CA GLY A 83 -1.26 -10.12 -7.21
C GLY A 83 -1.97 -8.92 -6.59
N SER A 84 -3.14 -9.14 -5.99
CA SER A 84 -3.85 -8.11 -5.22
C SER A 84 -4.23 -8.67 -3.85
N ILE A 85 -4.00 -7.89 -2.78
CA ILE A 85 -4.59 -8.18 -1.48
C ILE A 85 -5.79 -7.25 -1.31
N CYS A 86 -6.95 -7.85 -1.10
CA CYS A 86 -8.15 -7.13 -0.73
C CYS A 86 -8.37 -7.29 0.78
N GLU A 87 -8.52 -6.17 1.49
CA GLU A 87 -9.09 -6.21 2.83
C GLU A 87 -10.61 -6.29 2.71
N ARG A 88 -11.23 -7.28 3.36
CA ARG A 88 -12.67 -7.36 3.52
C ARG A 88 -13.00 -7.36 5.01
N ASN A 89 -13.04 -6.17 5.61
CA ASN A 89 -13.74 -5.80 6.85
C ASN A 89 -13.16 -4.48 7.37
N ALA A 90 -13.74 -3.35 6.95
CA ALA A 90 -13.84 -2.25 7.88
C ALA A 90 -15.07 -2.56 8.74
N THR A 91 -14.94 -2.58 10.07
CA THR A 91 -16.10 -2.50 10.99
C THR A 91 -16.79 -1.14 10.81
N VAL A 92 -17.39 -0.91 9.65
CA VAL A 92 -18.45 0.07 9.41
C VAL A 92 -19.74 -0.55 9.93
N ILE A 93 -19.79 -0.82 11.23
CA ILE A 93 -21.03 -1.11 11.96
C ILE A 93 -21.00 -0.16 13.17
N ASN A 94 -21.90 0.83 13.14
CA ASN A 94 -22.22 1.84 14.15
C ASN A 94 -21.27 3.04 14.38
N SER A 95 -21.41 4.07 13.55
CA SER A 95 -21.30 5.47 14.01
C SER A 95 -22.50 6.33 13.57
N SER A 96 -23.64 5.72 13.27
CA SER A 96 -24.88 6.40 12.86
C SER A 96 -26.12 5.85 13.59
N LEU A 97 -26.03 5.67 14.91
CA LEU A 97 -27.20 5.70 15.77
C LEU A 97 -27.12 6.98 16.60
N PRO A 98 -28.12 7.89 16.54
CA PRO A 98 -28.19 9.00 17.47
C PRO A 98 -28.48 8.45 18.88
N GLN A 99 -27.74 8.95 19.87
CA GLN A 99 -28.23 8.97 21.26
C GLN A 99 -29.26 10.09 21.40
#